data_AF-A0A940MQL7-F1
#
_entry.id   AF-A0A940MQL7-F1
#
_cell.length_a   1.000
_cell.length_b   1.000
_cell.length_c   1.000
_cell.angle_alpha   90.00
_cell.angle_beta   90.00
_cell.angle_gamma   90.00
#
_symmetry.space_group_name_H-M   'P 1'
#
loop_
_entity.id
_entity.type
_entity.pdbx_description
1 polymer ?
#
loop_
_entity_poly.entity_id
_entity_poly.type
_entity_poly.pdbx_seq_one_letter_code
_entity_poly.pdbx_strand_id
1 'polypeptide(L)'
;MADETSGEAVGDAAAISAWIEHHTKPGEDNMRDPFCAPRIECVDGFRVSVQAGAYHYCLPREMCGPWTHFECGFPSAAVPEWLEWRDGPGPDTETVFGWVPATAIMDVIRQHGGAAALGALTMRGDAA
;
A
#
# COMPACT_ATOMS: atom_id res chain seq x y z
N MET A 1 26.53 7.74 -10.34
CA MET A 1 25.85 7.42 -9.07
C MET A 1 24.47 6.96 -9.47
N ALA A 2 24.19 5.65 -9.38
CA ALA A 2 22.85 5.17 -9.65
C ALA A 2 21.94 5.79 -8.58
N ASP A 3 20.82 6.35 -9.02
CA ASP A 3 19.87 7.05 -8.16
C ASP A 3 19.26 6.03 -7.18
N GLU A 4 19.78 5.96 -5.96
CA GLU A 4 19.34 5.02 -4.91
C GLU A 4 17.83 5.17 -4.62
N THR A 5 17.30 6.39 -4.80
CA THR A 5 15.87 6.72 -4.74
C THR A 5 15.02 5.88 -5.71
N SER A 6 15.48 5.71 -6.95
CA SER A 6 14.80 4.87 -7.94
C SER A 6 14.82 3.38 -7.58
N GLY A 7 15.88 2.91 -6.92
CA GLY A 7 15.98 1.52 -6.46
C GLY A 7 15.01 1.20 -5.32
N GLU A 8 14.88 2.12 -4.35
CA GLU A 8 13.94 1.99 -3.24
C GLU A 8 12.48 1.99 -3.74
N ALA A 9 12.15 2.92 -4.65
CA ALA A 9 10.81 3.00 -5.22
C ALA A 9 10.39 1.72 -5.97
N VAL A 10 11.32 1.10 -6.70
CA VAL A 10 11.07 -0.19 -7.38
C VAL A 10 10.87 -1.32 -6.38
N GLY A 11 11.66 -1.34 -5.30
CA GLY A 11 11.53 -2.32 -4.22
C GLY A 11 10.19 -2.23 -3.50
N ASP A 12 9.77 -1.01 -3.13
CA ASP A 12 8.51 -0.76 -2.42
C ASP A 12 7.30 -1.15 -3.29
N ALA A 13 7.32 -0.75 -4.57
CA ALA A 13 6.29 -1.10 -5.54
C ALA A 13 6.16 -2.63 -5.71
N ALA A 14 7.29 -3.34 -5.81
CA ALA A 14 7.31 -4.80 -5.92
C ALA A 14 6.76 -5.48 -4.66
N ALA A 15 7.12 -4.99 -3.47
CA ALA A 15 6.66 -5.55 -2.20
C ALA A 15 5.13 -5.41 -2.04
N ILE A 16 4.58 -4.22 -2.32
CA ILE A 16 3.13 -3.99 -2.24
C ILE A 16 2.40 -4.81 -3.30
N SER A 17 2.90 -4.85 -4.55
CA SER A 17 2.28 -5.62 -5.64
C SER A 17 2.23 -7.12 -5.31
N ALA A 18 3.33 -7.70 -4.82
CA ALA A 18 3.38 -9.11 -4.44
C ALA A 18 2.41 -9.44 -3.30
N TRP A 19 2.25 -8.52 -2.34
CA TRP A 19 1.26 -8.69 -1.28
C TRP A 19 -0.18 -8.67 -1.82
N ILE A 20 -0.53 -7.75 -2.74
CA ILE A 20 -1.85 -7.73 -3.37
C ILE A 20 -2.08 -9.05 -4.11
N GLU A 21 -1.17 -9.43 -5.00
CA GLU A 21 -1.31 -10.65 -5.83
C GLU A 21 -1.40 -11.94 -5.00
N HIS A 22 -0.69 -12.01 -3.86
CA HIS A 22 -0.79 -13.16 -2.96
C HIS A 22 -2.20 -13.31 -2.37
N HIS A 23 -2.87 -12.19 -2.09
CA HIS A 23 -4.15 -12.16 -1.37
C HIS A 23 -5.39 -11.98 -2.27
N THR A 24 -5.22 -11.50 -3.50
CA THR A 24 -6.28 -11.40 -4.51
C THR A 24 -6.06 -12.46 -5.57
N LYS A 25 -6.72 -13.61 -5.45
CA LYS A 25 -6.71 -14.67 -6.47
C LYS A 25 -8.11 -14.87 -7.04
N PRO A 26 -8.31 -14.75 -8.36
CA PRO A 26 -9.51 -15.27 -8.99
C PRO A 26 -9.54 -16.80 -8.86
N GLY A 27 -10.51 -17.34 -8.14
CA GLY A 27 -10.96 -18.72 -8.36
C GLY A 27 -10.52 -19.83 -7.39
N GLU A 28 -9.97 -19.54 -6.21
CA GLU A 28 -9.82 -20.57 -5.17
C GLU A 28 -10.34 -20.06 -3.81
N ASP A 29 -11.49 -20.60 -3.42
CA ASP A 29 -12.08 -20.66 -2.09
C ASP A 29 -11.63 -19.58 -1.09
N ASN A 30 -12.24 -18.39 -1.17
CA ASN A 30 -12.30 -17.53 0.01
C ASN A 30 -13.55 -16.65 0.01
N MET A 31 -14.25 -16.65 1.15
CA MET A 31 -15.48 -15.91 1.44
C MET A 31 -15.27 -14.39 1.58
N ARG A 32 -14.29 -13.82 0.87
CA ARG A 32 -13.99 -12.39 0.80
C ARG A 32 -13.97 -12.00 -0.67
N ASP A 33 -14.42 -10.78 -0.98
CA ASP A 33 -14.43 -10.25 -2.34
C ASP A 33 -13.11 -10.59 -3.04
N PRO A 34 -13.12 -11.42 -4.11
CA PRO A 34 -11.89 -11.93 -4.75
C PRO A 34 -11.02 -10.81 -5.35
N PHE A 35 -11.52 -9.57 -5.35
CA PHE A 35 -10.86 -8.39 -5.88
C PHE A 35 -10.24 -7.49 -4.80
N CYS A 36 -10.40 -7.78 -3.50
CA CYS A 36 -9.88 -6.94 -2.41
C CYS A 36 -8.86 -7.69 -1.53
N ALA A 37 -7.64 -7.16 -1.45
CA ALA A 37 -6.64 -7.61 -0.49
C ALA A 37 -7.09 -7.25 0.95
N PRO A 38 -6.71 -8.02 1.99
CA PRO A 38 -7.01 -7.69 3.38
C PRO A 38 -6.38 -6.34 3.78
N ARG A 39 -6.74 -5.76 4.92
CA ARG A 39 -6.02 -4.57 5.39
C ARG A 39 -4.60 -4.92 5.78
N ILE A 40 -3.66 -4.02 5.50
CA ILE A 40 -2.32 -4.06 6.08
C ILE A 40 -2.45 -3.60 7.53
N GLU A 41 -1.88 -4.37 8.46
CA GLU A 41 -1.83 -4.07 9.88
C GLU A 41 -0.37 -3.94 10.30
N CYS A 42 -0.02 -2.75 10.82
CA CYS A 42 1.32 -2.42 11.29
C CYS A 42 1.52 -2.82 12.76
N VAL A 43 2.77 -2.84 13.21
CA VAL A 43 3.15 -3.30 14.56
C VAL A 43 2.45 -2.52 15.67
N ASP A 44 2.25 -1.21 15.49
CA ASP A 44 1.61 -0.36 16.49
C ASP A 44 0.06 -0.37 16.45
N GLY A 45 -0.53 -1.17 15.55
CA GLY A 45 -1.97 -1.28 15.36
C GLY A 45 -2.56 -0.32 14.31
N PHE A 46 -1.74 0.47 13.61
CA PHE A 46 -2.18 1.20 12.43
C PHE A 46 -2.64 0.24 11.33
N ARG A 47 -3.78 0.55 10.70
CA ARG A 47 -4.39 -0.30 9.66
C ARG A 47 -4.82 0.54 8.48
N VAL A 48 -4.55 0.05 7.27
CA VAL A 48 -4.95 0.71 6.02
C VAL A 48 -5.30 -0.32 4.95
N SER A 49 -6.30 -0.03 4.11
CA SER A 49 -6.57 -0.81 2.90
C SER A 49 -5.66 -0.30 1.79
N VAL A 50 -4.92 -1.18 1.11
CA VAL A 50 -4.13 -0.83 -0.08
C VAL A 50 -4.57 -1.73 -1.22
N GLN A 51 -5.00 -1.15 -2.33
CA GLN A 51 -5.59 -1.89 -3.45
C GLN A 51 -5.02 -1.42 -4.79
N ALA A 52 -5.02 -2.35 -5.75
CA ALA A 52 -4.71 -2.09 -7.14
C ALA A 52 -5.50 -3.04 -8.03
N GLY A 53 -5.80 -2.61 -9.25
CA GLY A 53 -6.66 -3.33 -10.19
C GLY A 53 -7.27 -2.39 -11.22
N ALA A 54 -7.87 -2.94 -12.28
CA ALA A 54 -8.47 -2.13 -13.35
C ALA A 54 -9.52 -1.11 -12.86
N TYR A 55 -10.12 -1.35 -11.69
CA TYR A 55 -11.16 -0.51 -11.10
C TYR A 55 -10.67 0.42 -9.98
N HIS A 56 -9.43 0.28 -9.52
CA HIS A 56 -8.86 1.08 -8.43
C HIS A 56 -8.11 2.33 -8.96
N TYR A 57 -7.89 3.32 -8.10
CA TYR A 57 -7.02 4.47 -8.35
C TYR A 57 -5.53 4.10 -8.28
N CYS A 58 -5.05 3.30 -9.25
CA CYS A 58 -3.66 2.82 -9.31
C CYS A 58 -2.96 3.11 -10.65
N LEU A 59 -1.65 2.82 -10.73
CA LEU A 59 -0.89 2.81 -11.98
C LEU A 59 -0.02 1.56 -12.10
N PRO A 60 -0.10 0.80 -13.21
CA PRO A 60 -1.13 0.91 -14.27
C PRO A 60 -2.52 0.50 -13.75
N ARG A 61 -3.61 0.90 -14.42
CA ARG A 61 -4.98 0.43 -14.08
C ARG A 61 -5.27 -0.89 -14.78
N GLU A 62 -4.54 -1.91 -14.36
CA GLU A 62 -4.59 -3.26 -14.92
C GLU A 62 -4.92 -4.29 -13.84
N MET A 63 -5.43 -5.45 -14.27
CA MET A 63 -5.83 -6.54 -13.35
C MET A 63 -4.65 -7.24 -12.68
N CYS A 64 -3.45 -7.09 -13.23
CA CYS A 64 -2.20 -7.68 -12.73
C CYS A 64 -1.12 -6.61 -12.65
N GLY A 65 -0.19 -6.76 -11.72
CA GLY A 65 0.91 -5.85 -11.51
C GLY A 65 2.11 -6.12 -12.46
N PRO A 66 3.27 -5.52 -12.16
CA PRO A 66 3.53 -4.71 -10.97
C PRO A 66 2.89 -3.31 -11.07
N TRP A 67 2.40 -2.83 -9.93
CA TRP A 67 1.88 -1.47 -9.78
C TRP A 67 2.90 -0.57 -9.09
N THR A 68 2.86 0.71 -9.43
CA THR A 68 3.75 1.75 -8.89
C THR A 68 3.01 2.72 -7.98
N HIS A 69 1.71 2.88 -8.19
CA HIS A 69 0.83 3.73 -7.40
C HIS A 69 -0.44 2.95 -7.07
N PHE A 70 -1.02 3.21 -5.90
CA PHE A 70 -2.10 2.40 -5.33
C PHE A 70 -3.22 3.27 -4.77
N GLU A 71 -4.39 2.67 -4.62
CA GLU A 71 -5.49 3.26 -3.87
C GLU A 71 -5.34 2.88 -2.40
N CYS A 72 -5.32 3.87 -1.51
CA CYS A 72 -5.28 3.66 -0.07
C CYS A 72 -6.61 4.09 0.55
N GLY A 73 -7.25 3.23 1.33
CA GLY A 73 -8.59 3.46 1.85
C GLY A 73 -8.69 3.34 3.36
N PHE A 74 -9.43 4.26 3.97
CA PHE A 74 -9.91 4.20 5.34
C PHE A 74 -8.80 3.87 6.36
N PRO A 75 -7.69 4.64 6.41
CA PRO A 75 -6.66 4.42 7.41
C PRO A 75 -7.25 4.54 8.82
N SER A 76 -6.72 3.81 9.80
CA SER A 76 -7.23 3.83 11.18
C SER A 76 -6.85 5.09 11.96
N ALA A 77 -5.93 5.89 11.42
CA ALA A 77 -5.54 7.21 11.91
C ALA A 77 -5.32 8.13 10.71
N ALA A 78 -5.31 9.44 10.94
CA ALA A 78 -5.03 10.40 9.88
C ALA A 78 -3.60 10.22 9.35
N VAL A 79 -3.41 10.44 8.05
CA VAL A 79 -2.11 10.35 7.36
C VAL A 79 -1.87 11.68 6.63
N PRO A 80 -1.41 12.73 7.34
CA PRO A 80 -1.24 14.06 6.77
C PRO A 80 -0.34 14.10 5.52
N GLU A 81 0.59 13.16 5.41
CA GLU A 81 1.51 12.97 4.29
C GLU A 81 0.80 12.66 2.98
N TRP A 82 -0.44 12.16 3.03
CA TRP A 82 -1.20 11.76 1.84
C TRP A 82 -2.25 12.78 1.40
N LEU A 83 -2.34 13.95 2.05
CA LEU A 83 -3.41 14.92 1.78
C LEU A 83 -3.51 15.35 0.30
N GLU A 84 -2.40 15.34 -0.45
CA GLU A 84 -2.40 15.67 -1.88
C GLU A 84 -3.13 14.64 -2.76
N TRP A 85 -3.25 13.39 -2.30
CA TRP A 85 -3.90 12.28 -3.02
C TRP A 85 -5.34 12.02 -2.56
N ARG A 86 -5.86 12.79 -1.61
CA ARG A 86 -7.17 12.56 -1.02
C ARG A 86 -8.29 12.76 -2.05
N ASP A 87 -9.18 11.79 -2.18
CA ASP A 87 -10.39 11.92 -2.99
C ASP A 87 -11.54 12.49 -2.16
N GLY A 88 -11.89 13.75 -2.43
CA GLY A 88 -13.05 14.40 -1.83
C GLY A 88 -12.86 14.99 -0.42
N PRO A 89 -13.94 15.57 0.14
CA PRO A 89 -13.96 16.15 1.47
C PRO A 89 -14.26 15.09 2.54
N GLY A 90 -13.76 15.29 3.76
CA GLY A 90 -14.10 14.44 4.91
C GLY A 90 -12.88 14.12 5.78
N PRO A 91 -13.07 13.36 6.86
CA PRO A 91 -11.97 12.84 7.67
C PRO A 91 -11.10 11.88 6.85
N ASP A 92 -9.79 11.94 7.03
CA ASP A 92 -8.82 11.06 6.37
C ASP A 92 -9.11 9.57 6.64
N THR A 93 -9.67 9.24 7.81
CA THR A 93 -10.04 7.88 8.21
C THR A 93 -11.29 7.33 7.53
N GLU A 94 -12.06 8.19 6.85
CA GLU A 94 -13.35 7.87 6.23
C GLU A 94 -13.34 8.13 4.72
N THR A 95 -12.16 8.24 4.11
CA THR A 95 -12.00 8.50 2.68
C THR A 95 -10.95 7.59 2.04
N VAL A 96 -10.77 7.76 0.73
CA VAL A 96 -9.75 7.12 -0.08
C VAL A 96 -8.72 8.14 -0.56
N PHE A 97 -7.52 7.64 -0.83
CA PHE A 97 -6.39 8.36 -1.39
C PHE A 97 -6.01 7.66 -2.68
N GLY A 98 -6.15 8.35 -3.81
CA GLY A 98 -5.94 7.79 -5.13
C GLY A 98 -4.54 8.05 -5.67
N TRP A 99 -3.97 7.07 -6.37
CA TRP A 99 -2.65 7.19 -6.99
C TRP A 99 -1.53 7.52 -6.00
N VAL A 100 -1.57 6.95 -4.80
CA VAL A 100 -0.52 7.13 -3.79
C VAL A 100 0.74 6.35 -4.24
N PRO A 101 1.92 6.99 -4.36
CA PRO A 101 3.15 6.31 -4.73
C PRO A 101 3.55 5.24 -3.71
N ALA A 102 4.14 4.13 -4.19
CA ALA A 102 4.60 3.03 -3.33
C ALA A 102 5.49 3.49 -2.17
N THR A 103 6.39 4.44 -2.42
CA THR A 103 7.32 4.99 -1.42
C THR A 103 6.57 5.71 -0.29
N ALA A 104 5.57 6.53 -0.62
CA ALA A 104 4.76 7.24 0.38
C ALA A 104 3.93 6.26 1.24
N ILE A 105 3.47 5.15 0.65
CA ILE A 105 2.78 4.09 1.39
C ILE A 105 3.75 3.41 2.35
N MET A 106 4.92 3.03 1.85
CA MET A 106 5.90 2.31 2.64
C MET A 106 6.51 3.17 3.75
N ASP A 107 6.72 4.47 3.52
CA ASP A 107 7.20 5.37 4.56
C ASP A 107 6.22 5.46 5.74
N VAL A 108 4.91 5.51 5.50
CA VAL A 108 3.91 5.45 6.57
C VAL A 108 3.96 4.09 7.28
N ILE A 109 4.04 2.99 6.54
CA ILE A 109 4.15 1.65 7.13
C ILE A 109 5.40 1.53 8.01
N ARG A 110 6.55 2.05 7.56
CA ARG A 110 7.80 2.08 8.33
C ARG A 110 7.66 2.93 9.60
N GLN A 111 7.01 4.10 9.52
CA GLN A 111 6.75 4.95 10.69
C GLN A 111 5.92 4.23 11.77
N HIS A 112 5.02 3.35 11.35
CA HIS A 112 4.20 2.50 12.22
C HIS A 112 4.87 1.16 12.63
N GLY A 113 6.21 1.06 12.48
CA GLY A 113 7.00 -0.10 12.90
C GLY A 113 6.99 -1.26 11.91
N GLY A 114 6.55 -1.03 10.68
CA GLY A 114 6.44 -2.05 9.63
C GLY A 114 5.20 -2.92 9.77
N ALA A 115 5.02 -3.84 8.83
CA ALA A 115 3.94 -4.82 8.82
C ALA A 115 4.48 -6.21 8.52
N ALA A 116 4.11 -7.22 9.31
CA ALA A 116 4.55 -8.60 9.10
C ALA A 116 4.16 -9.15 7.72
N ALA A 117 3.08 -8.62 7.13
CA ALA A 117 2.59 -9.01 5.82
C ALA A 117 3.47 -8.52 4.65
N LEU A 118 4.32 -7.51 4.87
CA LEU A 118 5.25 -6.99 3.86
C LEU A 118 6.66 -7.46 4.19
N GLY A 119 6.95 -8.72 3.85
CA GLY A 119 8.20 -9.42 4.14
C GLY A 119 9.50 -8.83 3.56
N ALA A 120 9.51 -7.56 3.16
CA ALA A 120 10.70 -6.85 2.71
C ALA A 120 11.07 -5.64 3.59
N LEU A 121 10.24 -5.21 4.55
CA LEU A 121 10.43 -3.91 5.20
C LEU A 121 10.06 -3.93 6.69
N THR A 122 10.96 -4.49 7.49
CA THR A 122 10.81 -4.52 8.95
C THR A 122 11.56 -3.42 9.70
N MET A 123 12.50 -2.68 9.12
CA MET A 123 13.05 -1.41 9.66
C MET A 123 13.91 -0.73 8.57
N ARG A 124 14.00 0.62 8.56
CA ARG A 124 15.21 1.26 8.02
C ARG A 124 16.36 0.78 8.90
N GLY A 125 17.39 0.18 8.34
CA GLY A 125 18.49 -0.40 9.11
C GLY A 125 19.08 0.63 10.07
N ASP A 126 18.82 0.47 11.37
CA ASP A 126 19.67 1.05 12.40
C ASP A 126 21.00 0.31 12.34
N ALA A 127 21.94 0.90 11.60
CA ALA A 127 23.34 0.54 11.69
C ALA A 127 23.79 0.79 13.13
N ALA A 128 24.06 -0.30 13.85
CA ALA A 128 24.85 -0.30 15.08
C ALA A 128 26.31 0.06 14.80
#